data_AF-A0A7C5XPY0-F1
#
_entry.id   AF-A0A7C5XPY0-F1
#
_cell.length_a   1.000
_cell.length_b   1.000
_cell.length_c   1.000
_cell.angle_alpha   90.00
_cell.angle_beta   90.00
_cell.angle_gamma   90.00
#
_symmetry.space_group_name_H-M   'P 1'
#
loop_
_entity.id
_entity.type
_entity.pdbx_description
1 polymer ?
#
loop_
_entity_poly.entity_id
_entity_poly.type
_entity_poly.pdbx_seq_one_letter_code
_entity_poly.pdbx_strand_id
1 'polypeptide(L)'
;MSLEEALSMLDKFKGRVDKKVLEKVLNDLLDEYYRSKSVKEAVIVAYAENSTIVKENRELFNAVARALEVLSSKLGVPEAISVILSYV
;
A
#
# COMPACT_ATOMS: atom_id res chain seq x y z
N MET A 1 11.22 10.50 -8.22
CA MET A 1 9.76 10.43 -8.22
C MET A 1 9.21 11.45 -7.22
N SER A 2 8.32 12.34 -7.66
CA SER A 2 7.61 13.29 -6.80
C SER A 2 6.51 12.57 -6.00
N LEU A 3 5.92 13.26 -5.01
CA LEU A 3 4.74 12.72 -4.30
C LEU A 3 3.55 12.55 -5.25
N GLU A 4 3.40 13.50 -6.18
CA GLU A 4 2.32 13.59 -7.16
C GLU A 4 2.40 12.45 -8.18
N GLU A 5 3.61 12.12 -8.64
CA GLU A 5 3.87 10.98 -9.52
C GLU A 5 3.60 9.64 -8.83
N ALA A 6 3.81 9.55 -7.51
CA ALA A 6 3.52 8.33 -6.75
C ALA A 6 2.00 8.13 -6.59
N LEU A 7 1.26 9.22 -6.35
CA LEU A 7 -0.20 9.19 -6.23
C LEU A 7 -0.89 8.94 -7.57
N SER A 8 -0.37 9.47 -8.68
CA SER A 8 -0.99 9.24 -10.00
C SER A 8 -0.97 7.77 -10.44
N MET A 9 -0.10 6.94 -9.87
CA MET A 9 -0.14 5.48 -10.06
C MET A 9 -1.46 4.86 -9.57
N LEU A 10 -2.14 5.54 -8.64
CA LEU A 10 -3.38 5.11 -8.00
C LEU A 10 -4.63 5.71 -8.66
N ASP A 11 -4.50 6.69 -9.56
CA ASP A 11 -5.63 7.42 -10.18
C ASP A 11 -6.69 6.48 -10.78
N LYS A 12 -6.25 5.43 -11.49
CA LYS A 12 -7.14 4.50 -12.17
C LYS A 12 -7.96 3.61 -11.23
N PHE A 13 -7.62 3.57 -9.94
CA PHE A 13 -8.29 2.77 -8.91
C PHE A 13 -9.23 3.58 -8.04
N LYS A 14 -9.16 4.91 -8.11
CA LYS A 14 -9.96 5.83 -7.31
C LYS A 14 -11.45 5.56 -7.47
N GLY A 15 -12.13 5.23 -6.37
CA GLY A 15 -13.56 4.90 -6.34
C GLY A 15 -13.96 3.62 -7.10
N ARG A 16 -13.00 2.79 -7.50
CA ARG A 16 -13.22 1.55 -8.28
C ARG A 16 -12.81 0.28 -7.54
N VAL A 17 -12.25 0.43 -6.34
CA VAL A 17 -11.76 -0.67 -5.50
C VAL A 17 -12.60 -0.74 -4.23
N ASP A 18 -12.85 -1.96 -3.76
CA ASP A 18 -13.42 -2.15 -2.43
C ASP A 18 -12.39 -1.71 -1.37
N LYS A 19 -12.64 -0.57 -0.76
CA LYS A 19 -11.76 0.03 0.25
C LYS A 19 -11.46 -0.91 1.41
N LYS A 20 -12.40 -1.80 1.78
CA LYS A 20 -12.18 -2.76 2.88
C LYS A 20 -11.06 -3.75 2.56
N VAL A 21 -10.94 -4.14 1.29
CA VAL A 21 -9.90 -5.05 0.83
C VAL A 21 -8.53 -4.38 0.94
N LEU A 22 -8.42 -3.13 0.52
CA LEU A 22 -7.19 -2.36 0.62
C LEU A 22 -6.82 -2.07 2.09
N GLU A 23 -7.79 -1.66 2.90
CA GLU A 23 -7.62 -1.42 4.35
C GLU A 23 -7.08 -2.65 5.07
N LYS A 24 -7.65 -3.83 4.81
CA LYS A 24 -7.17 -5.07 5.43
C LYS A 24 -5.68 -5.29 5.16
N VAL A 25 -5.27 -5.29 3.88
CA VAL A 25 -3.89 -5.58 3.50
C VAL A 25 -2.93 -4.52 4.01
N LEU A 26 -3.33 -3.24 4.00
CA LEU A 26 -2.47 -2.16 4.49
C LEU A 26 -2.36 -2.11 6.03
N ASN A 27 -3.40 -2.55 6.76
CA ASN A 27 -3.31 -2.71 8.20
C ASN A 27 -2.38 -3.89 8.56
N ASP A 28 -2.50 -5.04 7.87
CA ASP A 28 -1.59 -6.18 8.06
C ASP A 28 -0.13 -5.76 7.77
N LEU A 29 0.08 -4.92 6.75
CA LEU A 29 1.39 -4.32 6.45
C LEU A 29 1.89 -3.40 7.55
N LEU A 30 1.03 -2.54 8.09
CA LEU A 30 1.39 -1.61 9.16
C LEU A 30 1.80 -2.36 10.44
N ASP A 31 1.06 -3.41 10.78
CA ASP A 31 1.36 -4.27 11.92
C ASP A 31 2.72 -4.96 11.74
N GLU A 32 2.99 -5.53 10.55
CA GLU A 32 4.29 -6.12 10.26
C GLU A 32 5.43 -5.10 10.26
N TYR A 33 5.19 -3.89 9.74
CA TYR A 33 6.17 -2.82 9.81
C TYR A 33 6.51 -2.47 11.26
N TYR A 34 5.52 -2.45 12.16
CA TYR A 34 5.80 -2.18 13.58
C TYR A 34 6.63 -3.29 14.23
N ARG A 35 6.54 -4.54 13.76
CA ARG A 35 7.36 -5.68 14.22
C ARG A 35 8.78 -5.65 13.64
N SER A 36 8.91 -5.63 12.32
CA SER A 36 10.19 -5.75 11.60
C SER A 36 10.98 -4.45 11.48
N LYS A 37 10.31 -3.29 11.57
CA LYS A 37 10.84 -1.97 11.20
C LYS A 37 11.35 -1.88 9.75
N SER A 38 10.87 -2.76 8.88
CA SER A 38 11.30 -2.87 7.48
C SER A 38 10.11 -2.81 6.54
N VAL A 39 10.04 -1.76 5.71
CA VAL A 39 8.95 -1.59 4.71
C VAL A 39 8.94 -2.76 3.73
N LYS A 40 10.14 -3.19 3.30
CA LYS A 40 10.29 -4.28 2.34
C LYS A 40 9.76 -5.60 2.91
N GLU A 41 10.10 -5.90 4.16
CA GLU A 41 9.63 -7.12 4.83
C GLU A 41 8.12 -7.06 5.06
N ALA A 42 7.62 -5.91 5.54
CA ALA A 42 6.20 -5.68 5.72
C ALA A 42 5.37 -5.89 4.44
N VAL A 43 5.84 -5.37 3.30
CA VAL A 43 5.19 -5.61 2.00
C VAL A 43 5.20 -7.09 1.65
N ILE A 44 6.33 -7.79 1.80
CA ILE A 44 6.45 -9.21 1.45
C ILE A 44 5.49 -10.05 2.29
N VAL A 45 5.50 -9.89 3.61
CA VAL A 45 4.70 -10.68 4.54
C VAL A 45 3.21 -10.39 4.35
N ALA A 46 2.81 -9.12 4.36
CA ALA A 46 1.40 -8.76 4.21
C ALA A 46 0.83 -9.22 2.87
N TYR A 47 1.63 -9.18 1.79
CA TYR A 47 1.18 -9.65 0.48
C TYR A 47 1.15 -11.18 0.39
N ALA A 48 2.04 -11.88 1.10
CA ALA A 48 2.01 -13.34 1.18
C ALA A 48 0.79 -13.83 1.98
N GLU A 49 0.53 -13.22 3.13
CA GLU A 49 -0.63 -13.54 3.99
C GLU A 49 -1.96 -13.22 3.29
N ASN A 50 -1.98 -12.24 2.40
CA ASN A 50 -3.15 -11.86 1.60
C ASN A 50 -3.03 -12.30 0.13
N SER A 51 -2.28 -13.37 -0.17
CA SER A 51 -1.87 -13.68 -1.54
C SER A 51 -3.01 -13.88 -2.54
N THR A 52 -4.17 -14.42 -2.14
CA THR A 52 -5.35 -14.55 -3.02
C THR A 52 -5.87 -13.18 -3.44
N ILE A 53 -6.16 -12.31 -2.47
CA ILE A 53 -6.64 -10.94 -2.67
C ILE A 53 -5.65 -10.14 -3.52
N VAL A 54 -4.35 -10.27 -3.21
CA VAL A 54 -3.28 -9.58 -3.92
C VAL A 54 -3.17 -10.05 -5.36
N LYS A 55 -3.36 -11.35 -5.64
CA LYS A 55 -3.36 -11.88 -7.00
C LYS A 55 -4.56 -11.40 -7.81
N GLU A 56 -5.74 -11.37 -7.21
CA GLU A 56 -6.96 -10.89 -7.87
C GLU A 56 -6.90 -9.39 -8.18
N ASN A 57 -6.20 -8.62 -7.34
CA ASN A 57 -6.06 -7.17 -7.47
C ASN A 57 -4.61 -6.76 -7.80
N ARG A 58 -3.90 -7.57 -8.59
CA ARG A 58 -2.44 -7.45 -8.79
C ARG A 58 -1.99 -6.07 -9.23
N GLU A 59 -2.72 -5.43 -10.14
CA GLU A 59 -2.34 -4.09 -10.62
C GLU A 59 -2.43 -3.04 -9.52
N LEU A 60 -3.45 -3.12 -8.65
CA LEU A 60 -3.63 -2.22 -7.51
C LEU A 60 -2.45 -2.39 -6.54
N PHE A 61 -2.18 -3.61 -6.11
CA PHE A 61 -1.14 -3.84 -5.11
C PHE A 61 0.27 -3.56 -5.65
N ASN A 62 0.51 -3.73 -6.95
CA ASN A 62 1.74 -3.25 -7.57
C ASN A 62 1.87 -1.71 -7.51
N ALA A 63 0.77 -0.98 -7.76
CA ALA A 63 0.77 0.49 -7.67
C ALA A 63 0.93 0.95 -6.21
N VAL A 64 0.23 0.29 -5.26
CA VAL A 64 0.33 0.55 -3.83
C VAL A 64 1.75 0.34 -3.32
N ALA A 65 2.42 -0.76 -3.69
CA ALA A 65 3.81 -1.00 -3.26
C ALA A 65 4.77 0.11 -3.74
N ARG A 66 4.62 0.55 -4.99
CA ARG A 66 5.45 1.65 -5.55
C ARG A 66 5.13 2.99 -4.90
N ALA A 67 3.85 3.30 -4.71
CA ALA A 67 3.43 4.51 -4.02
C ALA A 67 3.94 4.53 -2.58
N LEU A 68 3.81 3.40 -1.86
CA LEU A 68 4.25 3.25 -0.48
C LEU A 68 5.76 3.45 -0.35
N GLU A 69 6.58 2.90 -1.25
CA GLU A 69 8.04 3.10 -1.23
C GLU A 69 8.40 4.60 -1.29
N VAL A 70 7.79 5.34 -2.22
CA VAL A 70 8.06 6.78 -2.38
C VAL A 70 7.49 7.61 -1.23
N LEU A 71 6.24 7.37 -0.86
CA LEU A 71 5.55 8.13 0.19
C LEU A 71 6.20 7.88 1.56
N SER A 72 6.53 6.63 1.88
CA SER A 72 7.13 6.26 3.17
C SER A 72 8.51 6.88 3.38
N SER A 73 9.30 7.05 2.31
CA SER A 73 10.60 7.73 2.38
C SER A 73 10.51 9.22 2.75
N LYS A 74 9.34 9.84 2.58
CA LYS A 74 9.09 11.26 2.82
C LYS A 74 8.24 11.53 4.06
N LEU A 75 7.25 10.68 4.31
CA LEU A 75 6.21 10.87 5.33
C LEU A 75 6.31 9.85 6.48
N GLY A 76 7.08 8.78 6.31
CA GLY A 76 7.01 7.59 7.15
C GLY A 76 5.88 6.65 6.73
N VAL A 77 5.99 5.38 7.12
CA VAL A 77 5.05 4.31 6.72
C VAL A 77 3.61 4.54 7.19
N PRO A 78 3.34 4.90 8.46
CA PRO A 78 1.96 5.06 8.93
C PRO A 78 1.22 6.16 8.15
N GLU A 79 1.89 7.30 7.94
CA GLU A 79 1.32 8.43 7.21
C GLU A 79 1.14 8.11 5.72
N ALA A 80 2.11 7.42 5.10
CA ALA A 80 2.00 6.97 3.72
C ALA A 80 0.79 6.05 3.49
N ILE A 81 0.53 5.12 4.42
CA ILE A 81 -0.64 4.23 4.36
C ILE A 81 -1.93 5.03 4.48
N SER A 82 -2.01 5.96 5.44
CA SER A 82 -3.17 6.84 5.62
C SER A 82 -3.49 7.64 4.35
N VAL A 83 -2.45 8.19 3.71
CA VAL A 83 -2.58 8.91 2.43
C VAL A 83 -3.10 7.99 1.32
N ILE A 84 -2.54 6.79 1.15
CA ILE A 84 -3.00 5.83 0.13
C ILE A 84 -4.47 5.47 0.35
N LEU A 85 -4.87 5.16 1.59
CA LEU A 85 -6.25 4.82 1.95
C LEU A 85 -7.24 5.95 1.74
N SER A 86 -6.79 7.19 1.90
CA SER A 86 -7.63 8.38 1.70
C SER A 86 -7.74 8.78 0.23
N TYR A 87 -6.77 8.39 -0.60
CA TYR A 87 -6.68 8.77 -2.00
C TYR A 87 -7.50 7.87 -2.93
N VAL A 88 -7.46 6.55 -2.67
CA VAL A 88 -8.14 5.50 -3.48
C VAL A 88 -9.64 5.42 -3.15
#